data_AF-A0A925QMW9-F1
#
_entry.id   AF-A0A925QMW9-F1
#
_cell.length_a   1.000
_cell.length_b   1.000
_cell.length_c   1.000
_cell.angle_alpha   90.00
_cell.angle_beta   90.00
_cell.angle_gamma   90.00
#
_symmetry.space_group_name_H-M   'P 1'
#
loop_
_entity.id
_entity.type
_entity.pdbx_description
1 polymer ?
#
loop_
_entity_poly.entity_id
_entity_poly.type
_entity_poly.pdbx_seq_one_letter_code
_entity_poly.pdbx_strand_id
1 'polypeptide(L)'
;MPKPDTRKLGAMLKPALPALLLSLALTPCVSQAIEEPVYEVVRQIGEQIELRRYAGYVVAEVVLDANAAEAGSQAFPILAGYIFGKNKGRRKLEMTAPVTQSA
;
A
#
# COMPACT_ATOMS: atom_id res chain seq x y z
N MET A 1 1.99 53.06 29.99
CA MET A 1 1.63 51.96 29.06
C MET A 1 2.89 51.15 28.78
N PRO A 2 3.09 49.98 29.42
CA PRO A 2 4.32 49.19 29.25
C PRO A 2 4.30 48.43 27.92
N LYS A 3 5.40 48.49 27.16
CA LYS A 3 5.59 47.73 25.91
C LYS A 3 5.72 46.23 26.26
N PRO A 4 5.08 45.31 25.52
CA PRO A 4 5.23 43.88 25.79
C PRO A 4 6.68 43.46 25.60
N ASP A 5 7.24 42.79 26.62
CA ASP A 5 8.62 42.35 26.68
C ASP A 5 8.84 41.17 25.71
N THR A 6 9.46 41.47 24.57
CA THR A 6 9.74 40.52 23.49
C THR A 6 10.76 39.44 23.87
N ARG A 7 11.46 39.59 25.00
CA ARG A 7 12.49 38.64 25.47
C ARG A 7 11.91 37.32 25.96
N LYS A 8 10.68 37.31 26.51
CA LYS A 8 10.03 36.08 26.99
C LYS A 8 9.63 35.14 25.85
N LEU A 9 9.32 35.69 24.68
CA LEU A 9 8.86 34.91 23.51
C LEU A 9 9.98 34.01 22.94
N GLY A 10 11.23 34.47 22.96
CA GLY A 10 12.39 33.70 22.49
C GLY A 10 12.89 32.63 23.47
N ALA A 11 12.59 32.75 24.77
CA ALA A 11 13.00 31.78 25.79
C ALA A 11 12.10 30.53 25.82
N MET A 12 10.82 30.67 25.49
CA MET A 12 9.85 29.56 25.42
C MET A 12 9.98 28.73 24.14
N LEU A 13 10.58 29.29 23.07
CA LEU A 13 10.79 28.60 21.79
C LEU A 13 11.97 27.60 21.83
N LYS A 14 12.95 27.82 22.71
CA LYS A 14 14.18 27.01 22.80
C LYS A 14 13.99 25.58 23.35
N PRO A 15 13.18 25.31 24.40
CA PRO A 15 12.91 23.94 24.83
C PRO A 15 11.86 23.25 23.95
N ALA A 16 11.05 24.01 23.20
CA ALA A 16 10.04 23.47 22.30
C ALA A 16 10.65 22.78 21.06
N LEU A 17 11.77 23.28 20.55
CA LEU A 17 12.44 22.72 19.37
C LEU A 17 13.01 21.30 19.58
N PRO A 18 13.79 21.00 20.65
CA PRO A 18 14.26 19.64 20.89
C PRO A 18 13.12 18.68 21.27
N ALA A 19 12.09 19.17 21.98
CA ALA A 19 10.90 18.37 22.28
C ALA A 19 10.11 18.00 21.02
N LEU A 20 9.98 18.93 20.07
CA LEU A 20 9.34 18.70 18.78
C LEU A 20 10.14 17.71 17.91
N LEU A 21 11.46 17.87 17.86
CA LEU A 21 12.35 16.94 17.14
C LEU A 21 12.30 15.53 17.73
N LEU A 22 12.26 15.42 19.06
CA LEU A 22 12.14 14.13 19.74
C LEU A 22 10.77 13.48 19.47
N SER A 23 9.68 14.26 19.51
CA SER A 23 8.34 13.74 19.17
C SER A 23 8.23 13.29 17.71
N LEU A 24 8.88 13.98 16.78
CA LEU A 24 8.90 13.59 15.37
C LEU A 24 9.74 12.32 15.16
N ALA A 25 10.87 12.18 15.85
CA ALA A 25 11.73 11.00 15.78
C ALA A 25 11.09 9.73 16.36
N LEU A 26 10.16 9.88 17.32
CA LEU A 26 9.41 8.77 17.93
C LEU A 26 8.15 8.38 17.15
N THR A 27 7.85 9.06 16.04
CA THR A 27 6.67 8.71 15.23
C THR A 27 6.98 7.42 14.47
N PRO A 28 6.25 6.30 14.72
CA PRO A 28 6.46 5.08 13.97
C PRO A 28 6.17 5.33 12.48
N CYS A 29 7.04 4.82 11.61
CA CYS A 29 6.77 4.77 10.18
C CYS A 29 5.63 3.77 9.96
N VAL A 30 4.43 4.28 9.68
CA VAL A 30 3.27 3.44 9.38
C VAL A 30 3.47 2.89 7.97
N SER A 31 3.89 1.63 7.87
CA SER A 31 3.90 0.88 6.61
C SER A 31 2.49 0.32 6.39
N GLN A 32 1.80 0.78 5.34
CA GLN A 32 0.52 0.22 4.94
C GLN A 32 0.78 -0.98 4.01
N ALA A 33 0.68 -2.19 4.56
CA ALA A 33 0.60 -3.39 3.74
C ALA A 33 -0.78 -3.45 3.07
N ILE A 34 -0.82 -3.67 1.76
CA ILE A 34 -2.05 -4.01 1.03
C ILE A 34 -2.35 -5.49 1.22
N GLU A 35 -3.63 -5.87 1.10
CA GLU A 35 -4.04 -7.26 1.27
C GLU A 35 -3.39 -8.16 0.21
N GLU A 36 -2.92 -9.33 0.65
CA GLU A 36 -2.31 -10.36 -0.20
C GLU A 36 -2.99 -11.72 0.02
N PRO A 37 -3.00 -12.62 -0.99
CA PRO A 37 -3.53 -13.97 -0.83
C PRO A 37 -2.79 -14.74 0.27
N VAL A 38 -3.56 -15.36 1.18
CA VAL A 38 -2.99 -16.22 2.23
C VAL A 38 -2.38 -17.48 1.62
N TYR A 39 -1.14 -17.78 2.00
CA TYR A 39 -0.45 -18.99 1.58
C TYR A 39 0.38 -19.61 2.70
N GLU A 40 0.64 -20.91 2.56
CA GLU A 40 1.60 -21.66 3.37
C GLU A 40 2.80 -22.04 2.50
N VAL A 41 4.02 -21.87 3.03
CA VAL A 41 5.22 -22.42 2.38
C VAL A 41 5.31 -23.90 2.72
N VAL A 42 4.97 -24.76 1.76
CA VAL A 42 4.96 -26.21 1.97
C VAL A 42 6.35 -26.83 1.82
N ARG A 43 7.27 -26.14 1.12
CA ARG A 43 8.65 -26.57 0.92
C ARG A 43 9.51 -25.39 0.52
N GLN A 44 10.75 -25.37 1.00
CA GLN A 44 11.81 -24.50 0.49
C GLN A 44 12.80 -25.35 -0.33
N ILE A 45 13.16 -24.88 -1.53
CA ILE A 45 14.05 -25.57 -2.46
C ILE A 45 15.31 -24.72 -2.62
N GLY A 46 16.38 -25.09 -1.93
CA GLY A 46 17.56 -24.23 -1.79
C GLY A 46 17.23 -22.99 -0.95
N GLU A 47 17.88 -21.87 -1.24
CA GLU A 47 17.65 -20.60 -0.52
C GLU A 47 16.73 -19.63 -1.29
N GLN A 48 16.46 -19.91 -2.56
CA GLN A 48 15.85 -18.93 -3.49
C GLN A 48 14.43 -19.28 -3.93
N ILE A 49 13.95 -20.51 -3.69
CA ILE A 49 12.67 -20.98 -4.22
C ILE A 49 11.78 -21.46 -3.09
N GLU A 50 10.54 -20.96 -3.08
CA GLU A 50 9.47 -21.40 -2.20
C GLU A 50 8.37 -22.11 -3.01
N LEU A 51 7.95 -23.27 -2.54
CA LEU A 51 6.72 -23.90 -2.96
C LEU A 51 5.59 -23.41 -2.04
N ARG A 52 4.68 -22.61 -2.59
CA ARG A 52 3.56 -22.01 -1.86
C ARG A 52 2.26 -22.72 -2.17
N ARG A 53 1.47 -23.02 -1.13
CA ARG A 53 0.08 -23.48 -1.24
C ARG A 53 -0.82 -22.34 -0.83
N TYR A 54 -1.57 -21.81 -1.79
CA TYR A 54 -2.55 -20.76 -1.53
C TYR A 54 -3.87 -21.36 -1.00
N ALA A 55 -4.51 -20.67 -0.08
CA ALA A 55 -5.90 -20.93 0.29
C ALA A 55 -6.84 -20.65 -0.90
N GLY A 56 -8.11 -21.07 -0.83
CA GLY A 56 -9.10 -20.66 -1.83
C GLY A 56 -9.44 -19.18 -1.68
N TYR A 57 -9.41 -18.42 -2.78
CA TYR A 57 -9.80 -17.01 -2.81
C TYR A 57 -10.55 -16.67 -4.11
N VAL A 58 -11.27 -15.56 -4.10
CA VAL A 58 -12.04 -15.07 -5.26
C VAL A 58 -11.17 -14.08 -6.03
N VAL A 59 -11.18 -14.19 -7.35
CA VAL A 59 -10.49 -13.27 -8.25
C VAL A 59 -11.47 -12.56 -9.16
N ALA A 60 -11.14 -11.33 -9.52
CA ALA A 60 -11.70 -10.67 -10.69
C ALA A 60 -10.67 -10.78 -11.81
N GLU A 61 -11.07 -11.33 -12.95
CA GLU A 61 -10.19 -11.59 -14.08
C GLU A 61 -10.67 -10.90 -15.35
N VAL A 62 -9.73 -10.65 -16.25
CA VAL A 62 -9.99 -10.10 -17.58
C VAL A 62 -9.35 -11.06 -18.57
N VAL A 63 -10.16 -11.60 -19.48
CA VAL A 63 -9.72 -12.51 -20.53
C VAL A 63 -9.68 -11.74 -21.84
N LEU A 64 -8.52 -11.73 -22.50
CA LEU A 64 -8.28 -11.05 -23.77
C LEU A 64 -7.56 -11.99 -24.73
N ASP A 65 -7.81 -11.83 -26.02
CA ASP A 65 -6.96 -12.41 -27.07
C ASP A 65 -5.86 -11.39 -27.41
N ALA A 66 -4.71 -11.51 -26.73
CA ALA A 66 -3.58 -10.60 -26.87
C ALA A 66 -2.26 -11.36 -26.65
N ASN A 67 -1.17 -10.85 -27.19
CA ASN A 67 0.16 -11.39 -26.87
C ASN A 67 0.49 -11.13 -25.38
N ALA A 68 1.32 -12.00 -24.80
CA ALA A 68 1.65 -11.93 -23.37
C ALA A 68 2.33 -10.60 -22.97
N ALA A 69 3.08 -9.98 -23.89
CA ALA A 69 3.79 -8.73 -23.61
C ALA A 69 2.84 -7.52 -23.46
N GLU A 70 1.71 -7.52 -24.16
CA GLU A 70 0.74 -6.42 -24.17
C GLU A 70 -0.51 -6.72 -23.34
N ALA A 71 -0.80 -8.00 -23.07
CA ALA A 71 -2.00 -8.42 -22.33
C ALA A 71 -2.14 -7.67 -21.00
N GLY A 72 -1.03 -7.48 -20.27
CA GLY A 72 -1.03 -6.77 -19.00
C GLY A 72 -1.45 -5.31 -19.08
N SER A 73 -0.87 -4.57 -20.01
CA SER A 73 -1.14 -3.13 -20.18
C SER A 73 -2.55 -2.88 -20.72
N GLN A 74 -3.09 -3.81 -21.50
CA GLN A 74 -4.47 -3.77 -21.98
C GLN A 74 -5.50 -4.19 -20.92
N ALA A 75 -5.21 -5.24 -20.15
CA ALA A 75 -6.13 -5.80 -19.16
C ALA A 75 -6.23 -4.95 -17.88
N PHE A 76 -5.11 -4.44 -17.38
CA PHE A 76 -5.07 -3.77 -16.09
C PHE A 76 -6.00 -2.55 -15.99
N PRO A 77 -6.12 -1.65 -16.99
CA PRO A 77 -7.08 -0.54 -16.94
C PRO A 77 -8.53 -0.98 -16.80
N ILE A 78 -8.90 -2.13 -17.37
CA ILE A 78 -10.24 -2.73 -17.26
C ILE A 78 -10.47 -3.20 -15.82
N LEU A 79 -9.52 -3.96 -15.27
CA LEU A 79 -9.55 -4.45 -13.89
C LEU A 79 -9.55 -3.30 -12.86
N ALA A 80 -8.68 -2.31 -13.04
CA ALA A 80 -8.62 -1.10 -12.23
C ALA A 80 -9.95 -0.32 -12.28
N GLY A 81 -10.59 -0.28 -13.45
CA GLY A 81 -11.94 0.25 -13.60
C GLY A 81 -12.94 -0.44 -12.66
N TYR A 82 -12.95 -1.77 -12.65
CA TYR A 82 -13.81 -2.57 -11.76
C TYR A 82 -13.52 -2.28 -10.27
N ILE A 83 -12.24 -2.24 -9.87
CA ILE A 83 -11.81 -1.94 -8.49
C ILE A 83 -12.27 -0.54 -8.06
N PHE A 84 -12.15 0.46 -8.94
CA PHE A 84 -12.51 1.85 -8.63
C PHE A 84 -13.97 2.20 -8.92
N GLY A 85 -14.86 1.21 -8.98
CA GLY A 85 -16.31 1.43 -8.98
C GLY A 85 -17.01 1.35 -10.33
N LYS A 86 -16.34 0.91 -11.41
CA LYS A 86 -17.00 0.49 -12.65
C LYS A 86 -17.56 -0.94 -12.54
N ASN A 87 -18.25 -1.23 -11.44
CA ASN A 87 -18.92 -2.50 -11.17
C ASN A 87 -20.40 -2.29 -10.87
N LYS A 88 -21.17 -3.38 -10.90
CA LYS A 88 -22.57 -3.36 -10.49
C LYS A 88 -22.63 -3.04 -9.00
N GLY A 89 -23.17 -1.87 -8.68
CA GLY A 89 -23.22 -1.34 -7.31
C GLY A 89 -22.30 -0.15 -7.06
N ARG A 90 -21.45 0.25 -8.03
CA ARG A 90 -20.56 1.42 -7.93
C ARG A 90 -19.68 1.41 -6.67
N ARG A 91 -19.32 0.22 -6.19
CA ARG A 91 -18.56 0.04 -4.96
C ARG A 91 -17.08 0.19 -5.26
N LYS A 92 -16.37 0.98 -4.47
CA LYS A 92 -14.90 0.99 -4.50
C LYS A 92 -14.40 -0.21 -3.69
N LEU A 93 -13.47 -0.95 -4.27
CA LEU A 93 -12.73 -2.03 -3.62
C LEU A 93 -11.31 -1.52 -3.31
N GLU A 94 -10.71 -2.01 -2.24
CA GLU A 94 -9.31 -1.73 -1.93
C GLU A 94 -8.40 -2.48 -2.90
N MET A 95 -7.24 -1.89 -3.19
CA MET A 95 -6.22 -2.55 -4.01
C MET A 95 -5.57 -3.70 -3.23
N THR A 96 -5.26 -4.79 -3.93
CA THR A 96 -4.55 -5.95 -3.40
C THR A 96 -3.28 -6.21 -4.21
N ALA A 97 -2.38 -7.01 -3.66
CA ALA A 97 -1.19 -7.50 -4.38
C ALA A 97 -1.03 -9.01 -4.26
N PRO A 98 -0.28 -9.66 -5.18
CA PRO A 98 0.11 -9.12 -6.48
C PRO A 98 -1.06 -9.09 -7.47
N VAL A 99 -0.87 -8.44 -8.62
CA VAL A 99 -1.72 -8.67 -9.81
C VAL A 99 -1.03 -9.74 -10.65
N THR A 100 -1.73 -10.84 -10.92
CA THR A 100 -1.18 -12.00 -11.64
C THR A 100 -1.66 -12.06 -13.08
N GLN A 101 -0.87 -12.70 -13.95
CA GLN A 101 -1.22 -13.00 -15.34
C GLN A 101 -1.06 -14.49 -15.58
N SER A 102 -1.91 -15.05 -16.43
CA SER A 102 -1.79 -16.43 -16.92
C SER A 102 -1.79 -16.41 -18.44
N ALA A 103 -1.00 -17.29 -19.04
CA ALA A 103 -0.98 -17.57 -20.49
C ALA A 103 -1.68 -18.89 -20.80
#